data_AF-A0A817M9X4-F1
#
_entry.id   AF-A0A817M9X4-F1
#
_cell.length_a   1.000
_cell.length_b   1.000
_cell.length_c   1.000
_cell.angle_alpha   90.00
_cell.angle_beta   90.00
_cell.angle_gamma   90.00
#
_symmetry.space_group_name_H-M   'P 1'
#
loop_
_entity.id
_entity.type
_entity.pdbx_description
1 polymer ?
#
loop_
_entity_poly.entity_id
_entity_poly.type
_entity_poly.pdbx_seq_one_letter_code
_entity_poly.pdbx_strand_id
1 'polypeptide(L)'
;MYGTNQFENETAKQMIITRLPYLTRLNRVLISRNERRGAEIDYLQRYAQDYFDKKLDFIHEHRQYQQLIIKHAERFSPNQNQVNTFL
;
A
#
# COMPACT_ATOMS: atom_id res chain seq x y z
N MET A 1 -14.06 19.31 21.87
CA MET A 1 -14.44 18.41 20.76
C MET A 1 -13.19 18.10 19.94
N TYR A 2 -12.48 16.99 20.20
CA TYR A 2 -11.25 16.58 19.48
C TYR A 2 -11.43 15.19 18.84
N GLY A 3 -12.52 14.98 18.10
CA GLY A 3 -12.88 13.66 17.57
C GLY A 3 -12.55 13.42 16.10
N THR A 4 -12.21 14.46 15.32
CA THR A 4 -12.10 14.36 13.86
C THR A 4 -10.66 14.28 13.33
N ASN A 5 -9.67 14.76 14.09
CA ASN A 5 -8.29 14.86 13.59
C ASN A 5 -7.51 13.54 13.56
N GLN A 6 -7.91 12.52 14.30
CA GLN A 6 -7.05 11.34 14.50
C GLN A 6 -7.05 10.43 13.25
N PHE A 7 -8.21 10.20 12.64
CA PHE A 7 -8.33 9.40 11.42
C PHE A 7 -7.68 10.07 10.21
N GLU A 8 -7.80 11.39 10.10
CA GLU A 8 -7.17 12.16 9.02
C GLU A 8 -5.64 12.17 9.16
N ASN A 9 -5.12 12.27 10.38
CA ASN A 9 -3.68 12.19 10.64
C ASN A 9 -3.11 10.80 10.35
N GLU A 10 -3.81 9.73 10.74
CA GLU A 10 -3.36 8.36 10.43
C GLU A 10 -3.40 8.10 8.92
N THR A 11 -4.43 8.58 8.23
CA THR A 11 -4.52 8.48 6.76
C THR A 11 -3.39 9.25 6.08
N ALA A 12 -3.12 10.49 6.52
CA ALA A 12 -2.04 11.31 5.98
C ALA A 12 -0.66 10.68 6.23
N LYS A 13 -0.45 10.14 7.43
CA LYS A 13 0.75 9.39 7.81
C LYS A 13 0.97 8.18 6.91
N GLN A 14 -0.06 7.35 6.72
CA GLN A 14 0.00 6.19 5.82
C GLN A 14 0.32 6.62 4.38
N MET A 15 -0.30 7.69 3.88
CA MET A 15 0.00 8.21 2.54
C MET A 15 1.45 8.68 2.39
N ILE A 16 2.00 9.36 3.40
CA ILE A 16 3.40 9.79 3.40
C ILE A 16 4.34 8.57 3.40
N ILE A 17 4.07 7.59 4.26
CA ILE A 17 4.85 6.35 4.35
C ILE A 17 4.85 5.61 3.00
N THR A 18 3.69 5.52 2.35
CA THR A 18 3.54 4.80 1.09
C THR A 18 4.13 5.54 -0.10
N ARG A 19 4.20 6.88 -0.08
CA ARG A 19 4.80 7.68 -1.17
C ARG A 19 6.32 7.83 -1.06
N LEU A 20 6.89 7.58 0.12
CA LEU A 20 8.32 7.76 0.40
C LEU A 20 8.94 6.42 0.86
N PRO A 21 9.40 5.57 -0.06
CA PRO A 21 9.78 4.18 0.23
C PRO A 21 11.09 4.09 1.01
N TYR A 22 11.86 5.18 1.10
CA TYR A 22 13.10 5.23 1.89
C TYR A 22 12.91 5.94 3.24
N LEU A 23 11.69 6.37 3.58
CA LEU A 23 11.40 7.09 4.82
C LEU A 23 11.44 6.17 6.04
N THR A 24 12.52 6.21 6.81
CA THR A 24 12.68 5.36 8.01
C THR A 24 12.04 5.94 9.25
N ARG A 25 11.87 7.27 9.32
CA ARG A 25 11.28 7.98 10.47
C ARG A 25 10.29 9.04 10.00
N LEU A 26 9.18 9.17 10.72
CA LEU A 26 8.23 10.26 10.56
C LEU A 26 7.91 10.83 11.94
N ASN A 27 7.92 12.16 12.08
CA ASN A 27 7.69 12.84 13.36
C ASN A 27 8.56 12.28 14.50
N ARG A 28 9.84 12.00 14.20
CA ARG A 28 10.84 11.39 15.11
C ARG A 28 10.54 9.94 15.54
N VAL A 29 9.42 9.36 15.11
CA VAL A 29 9.05 7.95 15.35
C VAL A 29 9.60 7.07 14.24
N LEU A 30 10.18 5.93 14.61
CA LEU A 30 10.64 4.92 13.66
C LEU A 30 9.43 4.24 13.02
N ILE A 31 9.38 4.22 11.70
CA ILE A 31 8.32 3.52 10.97
C ILE A 31 8.62 2.03 11.00
N SER A 32 7.71 1.24 11.56
CA SER A 32 7.91 -0.21 11.61
C SER A 32 7.67 -0.85 10.24
N ARG A 33 8.28 -2.01 10.00
CA ARG A 33 8.05 -2.77 8.77
C ARG A 33 6.58 -3.15 8.59
N ASN A 34 5.88 -3.47 9.68
CA ASN A 34 4.48 -3.85 9.67
C ASN A 34 3.56 -2.65 9.37
N GLU A 35 3.84 -1.50 9.99
CA GLU A 35 3.13 -0.25 9.73
C GLU A 35 3.27 0.18 8.27
N ARG A 36 4.49 0.14 7.73
CA ARG A 36 4.69 0.41 6.31
C ARG A 36 3.93 -0.56 5.43
N ARG A 37 3.97 -1.85 5.76
CA ARG A 37 3.24 -2.86 4.99
C ARG A 37 1.73 -2.59 5.01
N GLY A 38 1.16 -2.26 6.17
CA GLY A 38 -0.24 -1.89 6.29
C GLY A 38 -0.58 -0.68 5.40
N ALA A 39 0.20 0.39 5.53
CA ALA A 39 0.03 1.61 4.72
C ALA A 39 0.11 1.34 3.20
N GLU A 40 1.02 0.47 2.76
CA GLU A 40 1.14 0.08 1.35
C GLU A 40 -0.09 -0.71 0.86
N ILE A 41 -0.60 -1.64 1.67
CA ILE A 41 -1.78 -2.44 1.34
C ILE A 41 -3.03 -1.56 1.31
N ASP A 42 -3.24 -0.73 2.31
CA ASP A 42 -4.38 0.18 2.40
C ASP A 42 -4.41 1.13 1.19
N TYR A 43 -3.24 1.62 0.77
CA TYR A 43 -3.09 2.46 -0.42
C TYR A 43 -3.42 1.71 -1.71
N LEU A 44 -2.98 0.46 -1.86
CA LEU A 44 -3.34 -0.39 -3.00
C LEU A 44 -4.87 -0.61 -3.06
N GLN A 45 -5.50 -0.93 -1.93
CA GLN A 45 -6.95 -1.13 -1.89
C GLN A 45 -7.71 0.15 -2.20
N ARG A 46 -7.27 1.29 -1.63
CA ARG A 46 -7.93 2.59 -1.80
C ARG A 46 -7.98 3.04 -3.25
N TYR A 47 -6.90 2.85 -4.00
CA TYR A 47 -6.77 3.33 -5.37
C TYR A 47 -6.92 2.22 -6.43
N ALA A 48 -7.35 1.02 -6.02
CA ALA A 48 -7.57 -0.10 -6.96
C ALA A 48 -8.53 0.30 -8.08
N GLN A 49 -9.69 0.87 -7.71
CA GLN A 49 -10.72 1.26 -8.66
C GLN A 49 -10.21 2.36 -9.61
N ASP A 50 -9.61 3.42 -9.07
CA ASP A 50 -9.07 4.53 -9.86
C ASP A 50 -7.97 4.07 -10.84
N TYR A 51 -7.13 3.11 -10.44
CA TYR A 51 -6.12 2.52 -11.31
C TYR A 51 -6.72 1.74 -12.48
N PHE A 52 -7.84 1.04 -12.27
CA PHE A 52 -8.53 0.32 -13.36
C PHE A 52 -9.27 1.28 -14.29
N ASP A 53 -9.90 2.32 -13.74
CA ASP A 53 -10.74 3.24 -14.50
C ASP A 53 -9.94 4.31 -15.27
N LYS A 54 -8.81 4.78 -14.71
CA LYS A 54 -8.01 5.90 -15.26
C LYS A 54 -6.52 5.59 -15.32
N LYS A 55 -6.19 4.38 -15.76
CA LYS A 55 -4.83 3.81 -15.70
C LYS A 55 -3.70 4.73 -16.15
N LEU A 56 -3.83 5.39 -17.31
CA LEU A 56 -2.75 6.22 -17.88
C LEU A 56 -2.44 7.45 -17.02
N ASP A 57 -3.45 8.28 -16.73
CA ASP A 57 -3.28 9.48 -15.91
C ASP A 57 -2.86 9.14 -14.47
N PHE A 58 -3.42 8.06 -13.93
CA PHE A 58 -3.12 7.58 -12.59
C PHE A 58 -1.64 7.16 -12.42
N ILE A 59 -1.05 6.49 -13.42
CA ILE A 59 0.35 6.06 -13.37
C ILE A 59 1.31 7.25 -13.30
N HIS A 60 0.96 8.37 -13.95
CA HIS A 60 1.78 9.59 -13.91
C HIS A 60 1.82 10.22 -12.52
N GLU A 61 0.68 10.24 -11.82
CA GLU A 61 0.55 10.82 -10.48
C GLU A 61 1.05 9.87 -9.38
N HIS A 62 0.87 8.56 -9.57
CA HIS A 62 1.12 7.54 -8.55
C HIS A 62 2.21 6.55 -8.98
N ARG A 63 3.41 7.03 -9.31
CA ARG A 63 4.56 6.20 -9.75
C ARG A 63 4.89 5.01 -8.84
N GLN A 64 4.66 5.16 -7.53
CA GLN A 64 4.92 4.11 -6.55
C GLN A 64 3.94 2.93 -6.67
N TYR A 65 2.74 3.17 -7.21
CA TYR A 65 1.66 2.19 -7.23
C TYR A 65 2.02 0.93 -8.02
N GLN A 66 2.64 1.08 -9.19
CA GLN A 66 3.09 -0.06 -9.99
C GLN A 66 4.17 -0.88 -9.27
N GLN A 67 5.12 -0.22 -8.61
CA GLN A 67 6.17 -0.89 -7.84
C GLN A 67 5.59 -1.66 -6.65
N LEU A 68 4.56 -1.10 -6.00
CA LEU A 68 3.85 -1.76 -4.92
C LEU A 68 3.05 -2.96 -5.40
N ILE A 69 2.37 -2.87 -6.56
CA ILE A 69 1.72 -4.03 -7.19
C ILE A 69 2.75 -5.14 -7.40
N ILE A 70 3.90 -4.87 -8.03
CA ILE A 70 4.91 -5.90 -8.29
C ILE A 70 5.40 -6.53 -6.97
N LYS A 71 5.79 -5.69 -6.01
CA LYS A 71 6.30 -6.10 -4.70
C LYS A 71 5.33 -7.00 -3.93
N HIS A 72 4.03 -6.73 -4.01
CA HIS A 72 3.01 -7.50 -3.33
C HIS A 72 2.49 -8.66 -4.19
N ALA A 73 2.43 -8.53 -5.51
CA ALA A 73 2.04 -9.60 -6.45
C ALA A 73 3.02 -10.78 -6.40
N GLU A 74 4.33 -10.54 -6.31
CA GLU A 74 5.33 -11.60 -6.12
C GLU A 74 5.12 -12.40 -4.82
N ARG A 75 4.49 -11.78 -3.81
CA ARG A 75 4.15 -12.43 -2.53
C ARG A 75 2.77 -13.06 -2.53
N PHE A 76 1.89 -12.60 -3.41
CA PHE A 76 0.54 -13.11 -3.61
C PHE A 76 0.45 -14.15 -4.73
N SER A 77 1.54 -14.47 -5.45
CA SER A 77 1.58 -15.65 -6.32
C SER A 77 1.20 -16.87 -5.48
N PRO A 78 -0.01 -17.43 -5.66
CA PRO A 78 -0.34 -18.67 -5.01
C PRO A 78 0.62 -19.69 -5.62
N ASN A 79 1.43 -20.31 -4.77
CA ASN A 79 2.27 -21.43 -5.15
C ASN A 79 1.35 -22.40 -5.93
N GLN A 80 1.55 -22.57 -7.25
CA GLN A 80 0.69 -23.42 -8.09
C GLN A 80 0.81 -24.93 -7.77
N ASN A 81 1.32 -25.30 -6.59
CA ASN A 81 1.61 -26.66 -6.18
C ASN A 81 0.67 -27.19 -5.09
N GLN A 82 -0.59 -26.77 -5.05
CA GLN A 82 -1.64 -27.48 -4.30
C GLN A 82 -2.84 -27.87 -5.18
N VAL A 83 -2.56 -28.32 -6.41
CA VAL A 83 -3.50 -29.16 -7.15
C VAL A 83 -2.85 -30.54 -7.26
N ASN A 84 -3.08 -31.38 -6.26
CA ASN A 84 -3.10 -32.85 -6.33
C ASN A 84 -2.99 -33.44 -4.93
N THR A 85 -4.10 -33.54 -4.21
CA THR A 85 -4.38 -34.67 -3.31
C THR A 85 -5.87 -34.60 -3.01
N PHE A 86 -6.69 -35.32 -3.78
CA PHE A 86 -7.91 -36.01 -3.38
C PHE A 86 -8.34 -36.83 -4.61
N LEU A 87 -7.72 -38.00 -4.76
CA LEU A 87 -8.35 -39.15 -5.39
C LEU A 87 -8.88 -40.03 -4.25
#